data_AF-A0A942XVN5-F1
#
_entry.id   AF-A0A942XVN5-F1
#
_cell.length_a   1.000
_cell.length_b   1.000
_cell.length_c   1.000
_cell.angle_alpha   90.00
_cell.angle_beta   90.00
_cell.angle_gamma   90.00
#
_symmetry.space_group_name_H-M   'P 1'
#
loop_
_entity.id
_entity.type
_entity.pdbx_description
1 polymer ?
#
loop_
_entity_poly.entity_id
_entity_poly.type
_entity_poly.pdbx_seq_one_letter_code
_entity_poly.pdbx_strand_id
1 'polypeptide(L)'
;MQYVLGAEINLPHNLEYVCGKDSISVDLNELKLIKLIQYYDPKECALCKATSLNDWLNIQGLTQENIDFGLYIVFAPSPEQYSEIKRIFRIQEKKYNIYLDKDNLYFEQNKQVLKNRMFHTLLLDKDNRVVLVGNPLASDAMWTLFKSTLDNMLAHDGVYVPEK
;
A
#
# COMPACT_ATOMS: atom_id res chain seq x y z
N MET A 1 5.90 16.46 -11.70
CA MET A 1 6.33 15.18 -11.07
C MET A 1 7.23 15.41 -9.85
N GLN A 2 8.02 16.49 -9.80
CA GLN A 2 8.97 16.80 -8.72
C GLN A 2 8.35 17.08 -7.32
N TYR A 3 7.02 17.20 -7.19
CA TYR A 3 6.36 17.60 -5.93
C TYR A 3 5.89 16.44 -5.03
N VAL A 4 6.00 15.18 -5.47
CA VAL A 4 5.50 14.03 -4.70
C VAL A 4 6.63 13.26 -4.01
N LEU A 5 7.80 13.16 -4.62
CA LEU A 5 8.95 12.52 -3.98
C LEU A 5 9.37 13.32 -2.74
N GLY A 6 9.63 12.62 -1.64
CA GLY A 6 9.94 13.18 -0.33
C GLY A 6 8.72 13.69 0.45
N ALA A 7 7.51 13.70 -0.14
CA ALA A 7 6.30 14.03 0.60
C ALA A 7 6.02 12.95 1.65
N GLU A 8 5.76 13.35 2.89
CA GLU A 8 5.38 12.45 3.96
C GLU A 8 3.91 12.02 3.82
N ILE A 9 3.66 10.72 3.96
CA ILE A 9 2.33 10.13 3.94
C ILE A 9 1.88 9.90 5.38
N ASN A 10 0.73 10.48 5.73
CA ASN A 10 0.06 10.25 6.99
C ASN A 10 -0.64 8.89 6.95
N LEU A 11 -0.28 7.99 7.88
CA LEU A 11 -0.92 6.68 8.01
C LEU A 11 -1.85 6.71 9.23
N PRO A 12 -3.19 6.80 9.03
CA PRO A 12 -4.10 6.97 10.15
C PRO A 12 -4.34 5.65 10.87
N HIS A 13 -4.49 5.73 12.20
CA HIS A 13 -4.73 4.57 13.06
C HIS A 13 -6.10 3.90 12.87
N ASN A 14 -7.03 4.54 12.16
CA ASN A 14 -8.39 4.02 11.93
C ASN A 14 -8.53 3.17 10.66
N LEU A 15 -7.43 2.85 9.97
CA LEU A 15 -7.48 1.86 8.89
C LEU A 15 -7.94 0.53 9.47
N GLU A 16 -9.04 0.02 8.92
CA GLU A 16 -9.64 -1.22 9.37
C GLU A 16 -8.92 -2.39 8.69
N TYR A 17 -8.15 -3.15 9.46
CA TYR A 17 -7.54 -4.38 8.98
C TYR A 17 -8.58 -5.50 8.91
N VAL A 18 -8.73 -6.09 7.72
CA VAL A 18 -9.68 -7.18 7.49
C VAL A 18 -9.05 -8.51 7.92
N CYS A 19 -9.46 -9.05 9.08
CA CYS A 19 -8.93 -10.29 9.65
C CYS A 19 -10.03 -11.20 10.22
N GLY A 20 -10.47 -12.16 9.43
CA GLY A 20 -11.46 -13.16 9.80
C GLY A 20 -12.82 -12.56 10.08
N LYS A 21 -13.45 -13.03 11.15
CA LYS A 21 -14.75 -12.50 11.57
C LYS A 21 -14.63 -11.09 12.13
N ASP A 22 -13.46 -10.73 12.64
CA ASP A 22 -13.22 -9.46 13.33
C ASP A 22 -12.47 -8.47 12.42
N SER A 23 -12.42 -7.23 12.83
CA SER A 23 -11.63 -6.22 12.16
C SER A 23 -11.04 -5.35 13.25
N ILE A 24 -9.73 -5.16 13.20
CA ILE A 24 -9.01 -4.40 14.20
C ILE A 24 -8.48 -3.13 13.54
N SER A 25 -8.51 -2.03 14.28
CA SER A 25 -7.76 -0.84 13.92
C SER A 25 -6.28 -1.15 14.06
N VAL A 26 -5.49 -0.79 13.05
CA VAL A 26 -4.05 -1.04 13.03
C VAL A 26 -3.32 0.26 12.79
N ASP A 27 -2.26 0.48 13.56
CA ASP A 27 -1.29 1.52 13.28
C ASP A 27 -0.24 0.98 12.30
N LEU A 28 -0.28 1.45 11.04
CA LEU A 28 0.70 1.05 10.05
C LEU A 28 2.11 1.57 10.34
N ASN A 29 2.26 2.61 11.17
CA ASN A 29 3.56 3.17 11.51
C ASN A 29 4.42 2.17 12.30
N GLU A 30 3.80 1.25 13.03
CA GLU A 30 4.49 0.29 13.90
C GLU A 30 4.83 -1.04 13.22
N LEU A 31 4.44 -1.24 11.95
CA LEU A 31 4.50 -2.57 11.32
C LEU A 31 5.85 -2.88 10.66
N LYS A 32 6.25 -2.07 9.67
CA LYS A 32 7.44 -2.31 8.82
C LYS A 32 8.09 -0.96 8.51
N LEU A 33 9.42 -0.95 8.42
CA LEU A 33 10.17 0.26 8.06
C LEU A 33 9.76 0.72 6.67
N ILE A 34 9.91 -0.14 5.68
CA ILE A 34 9.63 0.13 4.27
C ILE A 34 8.22 -0.35 3.92
N LYS A 35 7.42 0.51 3.29
CA LYS A 35 6.01 0.24 3.02
C LYS A 35 5.71 0.45 1.54
N LEU A 36 5.25 -0.58 0.85
CA LEU A 36 4.61 -0.44 -0.45
C LEU A 36 3.09 -0.36 -0.25
N ILE A 37 2.51 0.81 -0.49
CA ILE A 37 1.09 1.04 -0.36
C ILE A 37 0.45 1.03 -1.74
N GLN A 38 -0.52 0.14 -1.95
CA GLN A 38 -1.44 0.16 -3.09
C GLN A 38 -2.80 0.67 -2.60
N TYR A 39 -3.21 1.84 -3.07
CA TYR A 39 -4.51 2.43 -2.81
C TYR A 39 -5.50 2.13 -3.95
N TYR A 40 -6.75 1.83 -3.62
CA TYR A 40 -7.84 1.68 -4.58
C TYR A 40 -8.97 2.66 -4.27
N ASP A 41 -9.31 3.50 -5.25
CA ASP A 41 -10.33 4.54 -5.15
C ASP A 41 -11.75 3.93 -5.11
N PRO A 42 -12.74 4.56 -4.43
CA PRO A 42 -14.12 4.05 -4.39
C PRO A 42 -14.77 3.84 -5.77
N LYS A 43 -14.28 4.53 -6.81
CA LYS A 43 -14.75 4.40 -8.20
C LYS A 43 -14.23 3.13 -8.89
N GLU A 44 -13.24 2.45 -8.32
CA GLU A 44 -12.73 1.19 -8.86
C GLU A 44 -13.59 0.02 -8.41
N CYS A 45 -13.75 -0.97 -9.29
CA CYS A 45 -14.50 -2.18 -8.95
C CYS A 45 -13.69 -3.04 -7.97
N ALA A 46 -14.09 -3.04 -6.69
CA ALA A 46 -13.40 -3.81 -5.67
C ALA A 46 -13.38 -5.32 -5.94
N LEU A 47 -14.44 -5.89 -6.53
CA LEU A 47 -14.46 -7.31 -6.91
C LEU A 47 -13.42 -7.64 -7.99
N CYS A 48 -13.29 -6.77 -9.00
CA CYS A 48 -12.25 -6.93 -10.03
C CYS A 48 -10.86 -6.88 -9.41
N LYS A 49 -10.60 -5.91 -8.53
CA LYS A 49 -9.30 -5.79 -7.84
C LYS A 49 -9.02 -6.94 -6.88
N ALA A 50 -10.04 -7.42 -6.17
CA ALA A 50 -9.95 -8.61 -5.33
C ALA A 50 -9.54 -9.85 -6.13
N THR A 51 -10.00 -9.94 -7.38
CA THR A 51 -9.67 -11.07 -8.26
C THR A 51 -8.23 -10.96 -8.79
N SER A 52 -7.73 -9.75 -9.03
CA SER A 52 -6.35 -9.49 -9.47
C SER A 52 -5.33 -9.42 -8.32
N LEU A 53 -5.73 -9.67 -7.07
CA LEU A 53 -4.78 -9.66 -5.95
C LEU A 53 -3.67 -10.71 -6.09
N ASN A 54 -3.93 -11.80 -6.81
CA ASN A 54 -2.92 -12.82 -7.11
C ASN A 54 -1.71 -12.28 -7.89
N ASP A 55 -1.85 -11.17 -8.59
CA ASP A 55 -0.74 -10.53 -9.29
C ASP A 55 0.33 -10.00 -8.30
N TRP A 56 -0.06 -9.79 -7.04
CA TRP A 56 0.81 -9.31 -5.97
C TRP A 56 1.55 -10.42 -5.22
N LEU A 57 1.35 -11.71 -5.55
CA LEU A 57 1.96 -12.85 -4.83
C LEU A 57 3.49 -12.77 -4.76
N ASN A 58 4.15 -12.36 -5.85
CA ASN A 58 5.60 -12.23 -5.88
C ASN A 58 6.10 -11.17 -4.89
N ILE A 59 5.41 -10.02 -4.84
CA ILE A 59 5.74 -8.94 -3.89
C ILE A 59 5.40 -9.37 -2.46
N GLN A 60 4.29 -10.09 -2.25
CA GLN A 60 3.94 -10.67 -0.96
C GLN A 60 5.03 -11.65 -0.48
N GLY A 61 5.64 -12.43 -1.37
CA GLY A 61 6.79 -13.28 -1.05
C GLY A 61 7.96 -12.48 -0.47
N LEU A 62 8.27 -11.31 -1.05
CA LEU A 62 9.31 -10.42 -0.53
C LEU A 62 9.03 -9.96 0.91
N THR A 63 7.76 -9.76 1.29
CA THR A 63 7.39 -9.38 2.67
C THR A 63 7.61 -10.51 3.68
N GLN A 64 7.59 -11.77 3.22
CA GLN A 64 7.85 -12.94 4.06
C GLN A 64 9.36 -13.15 4.23
N GLU A 65 10.15 -12.79 3.22
CA GLU A 65 11.60 -12.89 3.22
C GLU A 65 12.29 -11.72 3.95
N ASN A 66 11.65 -10.55 4.01
CA ASN A 66 12.25 -9.32 4.54
C ASN A 66 11.43 -8.78 5.73
N ILE A 67 12.03 -8.79 6.92
CA ILE A 67 11.36 -8.34 8.14
C ILE A 67 11.04 -6.83 8.12
N ASP A 68 11.74 -6.03 7.31
CA ASP A 68 11.59 -4.58 7.27
C ASP A 68 10.67 -4.08 6.15
N PHE A 69 10.22 -4.96 5.25
CA PHE A 69 9.37 -4.60 4.11
C PHE A 69 7.95 -5.14 4.26
N GLY A 70 6.96 -4.30 3.95
CA GLY A 70 5.55 -4.67 3.94
C GLY A 70 4.81 -4.19 2.69
N LEU A 71 3.91 -5.04 2.19
CA LEU A 71 2.89 -4.69 1.20
C LEU A 71 1.57 -4.40 1.94
N TYR A 72 0.97 -3.24 1.65
CA TYR A 72 -0.25 -2.75 2.26
C TYR A 72 -1.25 -2.41 1.17
N ILE A 73 -2.37 -3.11 1.14
CA ILE A 73 -3.41 -2.89 0.14
C ILE A 73 -4.58 -2.17 0.82
N VAL A 74 -4.79 -0.92 0.46
CA VAL A 74 -5.79 -0.02 1.05
C VAL A 74 -6.93 0.17 0.05
N PHE A 75 -8.13 -0.26 0.44
CA PHE A 75 -9.36 0.02 -0.30
C PHE A 75 -10.11 1.15 0.38
N ALA A 76 -10.55 2.16 -0.36
CA ALA A 76 -11.52 3.13 0.11
C ALA A 76 -12.93 2.70 -0.37
N PRO A 77 -13.75 2.07 0.49
CA PRO A 77 -15.09 1.66 0.10
C PRO A 77 -16.07 2.84 0.14
N SER A 78 -17.04 2.89 -0.78
CA SER A 78 -18.27 3.65 -0.53
C SER A 78 -19.10 2.99 0.59
N PRO A 79 -20.02 3.73 1.25
CA PRO A 79 -20.92 3.14 2.26
C PRO A 79 -21.68 1.90 1.76
N GLU A 80 -22.08 1.90 0.48
CA GLU A 80 -22.81 0.80 -0.16
C GLU A 80 -21.91 -0.40 -0.48
N GLN A 81 -20.61 -0.16 -0.75
CA GLN A 81 -19.65 -1.20 -1.09
C GLN A 81 -19.05 -1.88 0.15
N TYR A 82 -19.03 -1.21 1.30
CA TYR A 82 -18.30 -1.64 2.49
C TYR A 82 -18.63 -3.07 2.94
N SER A 83 -19.92 -3.42 3.02
CA SER A 83 -20.36 -4.74 3.47
C SER A 83 -19.92 -5.87 2.51
N GLU A 84 -20.00 -5.61 1.21
CA GLU A 84 -19.63 -6.57 0.17
C GLU A 84 -18.12 -6.75 0.07
N ILE A 85 -17.36 -5.64 0.12
CA ILE A 85 -15.89 -5.64 0.16
C ILE A 85 -15.40 -6.45 1.35
N LYS A 86 -15.96 -6.20 2.54
CA LYS A 86 -15.63 -6.95 3.75
C LYS A 86 -15.94 -8.43 3.59
N ARG A 87 -17.07 -8.80 2.97
CA ARG A 87 -17.44 -10.19 2.70
C ARG A 87 -16.46 -10.88 1.74
N ILE A 88 -16.06 -10.22 0.66
CA ILE A 88 -15.11 -10.75 -0.33
C ILE A 88 -13.76 -11.00 0.32
N PHE A 89 -13.22 -10.02 1.03
CA PHE A 89 -11.87 -10.10 1.58
C PHE A 89 -11.76 -11.02 2.79
N ARG A 90 -12.83 -11.22 3.56
CA ARG A 90 -12.88 -12.28 4.59
C ARG A 90 -12.56 -13.69 4.08
N ILE A 91 -12.87 -13.97 2.81
CA ILE A 91 -12.58 -15.28 2.21
C ILE A 91 -11.12 -15.34 1.72
N GLN A 92 -10.53 -14.20 1.39
CA GLN A 92 -9.20 -14.07 0.77
C GLN A 92 -8.08 -13.66 1.75
N GLU A 93 -8.43 -13.24 2.96
CA GLU A 93 -7.58 -12.62 3.99
C GLU A 93 -6.28 -13.36 4.31
N LYS A 94 -6.25 -14.69 4.15
CA LYS A 94 -5.07 -15.50 4.50
C LYS A 94 -3.84 -15.21 3.61
N LYS A 95 -3.98 -14.39 2.57
CA LYS A 95 -2.93 -14.16 1.56
C LYS A 95 -2.35 -12.75 1.55
N TYR A 96 -3.08 -11.72 1.98
CA TYR A 96 -2.66 -10.32 1.83
C TYR A 96 -3.10 -9.46 3.01
N ASN A 97 -2.31 -8.42 3.30
CA ASN A 97 -2.68 -7.42 4.28
C ASN A 97 -3.65 -6.40 3.66
N ILE A 98 -4.96 -6.62 3.84
CA ILE A 98 -6.03 -5.76 3.32
C ILE A 98 -6.52 -4.80 4.40
N TYR A 99 -6.58 -3.51 4.05
CA TYR A 99 -7.03 -2.42 4.91
C TYR A 99 -8.17 -1.66 4.24
N LEU A 100 -9.16 -1.24 5.03
CA LEU A 100 -10.27 -0.41 4.56
C LEU A 100 -10.14 1.00 5.13
N ASP A 101 -10.07 2.00 4.24
CA ASP A 101 -10.17 3.43 4.56
C ASP A 101 -11.64 3.85 4.60
N LYS A 102 -12.41 3.24 5.51
CA LYS A 102 -13.86 3.40 5.59
C LYS A 102 -14.30 4.85 5.83
N ASP A 103 -13.54 5.58 6.63
CA ASP A 103 -13.83 6.97 6.97
C ASP A 103 -13.14 7.97 6.02
N ASN A 104 -12.50 7.47 4.96
CA ASN A 104 -11.76 8.24 3.96
C ASN A 104 -10.61 9.09 4.53
N LEU A 105 -10.15 8.79 5.74
CA LEU A 105 -9.18 9.61 6.47
C LEU A 105 -7.80 9.53 5.83
N TYR A 106 -7.39 8.35 5.34
CA TYR A 106 -6.13 8.18 4.63
C TYR A 106 -6.12 9.00 3.34
N PHE A 107 -7.21 8.97 2.56
CA PHE A 107 -7.32 9.83 1.39
C PHE A 107 -7.26 11.32 1.76
N GLU A 108 -8.07 11.77 2.72
CA GLU A 108 -8.17 13.19 3.11
C GLU A 108 -6.82 13.77 3.57
N GLN A 109 -6.08 13.04 4.41
CA GLN A 109 -4.78 13.48 4.94
C GLN A 109 -3.64 13.46 3.91
N ASN A 110 -3.85 12.78 2.78
CA ASN A 110 -2.83 12.60 1.73
C ASN A 110 -3.33 13.08 0.35
N LYS A 111 -4.37 13.92 0.32
CA LYS A 111 -5.00 14.47 -0.90
C LYS A 111 -4.02 15.13 -1.86
N GLN A 112 -2.97 15.76 -1.33
CA GLN A 112 -1.90 16.40 -2.10
C GLN A 112 -1.16 15.41 -3.01
N VAL A 113 -1.12 14.13 -2.63
CA VAL A 113 -0.53 13.04 -3.43
C VAL A 113 -1.63 12.26 -4.17
N LEU A 114 -2.63 11.77 -3.43
CA LEU A 114 -3.58 10.75 -3.94
C LEU A 114 -4.66 11.28 -4.90
N LYS A 115 -4.83 12.61 -5.03
CA LYS A 115 -5.74 13.17 -6.04
C LYS A 115 -5.34 12.81 -7.47
N ASN A 116 -4.06 12.56 -7.71
CA ASN A 116 -3.60 12.07 -9.01
C ASN A 116 -3.67 10.54 -9.03
N ARG A 117 -4.50 9.99 -9.93
CA ARG A 117 -4.69 8.54 -10.09
C ARG A 117 -3.42 7.79 -10.46
N MET A 118 -2.41 8.46 -11.01
CA MET A 118 -1.12 7.85 -11.30
C MET A 118 -0.32 7.55 -10.02
N PHE A 119 -0.72 8.11 -8.87
CA PHE A 119 0.02 8.05 -7.59
C PHE A 119 -0.66 7.16 -6.56
N HIS A 120 -1.31 6.08 -7.02
CA HIS A 120 -2.00 5.13 -6.17
C HIS A 120 -1.14 3.92 -5.76
N THR A 121 0.10 3.85 -6.24
CA THR A 121 1.11 2.94 -5.72
C THR A 121 2.32 3.75 -5.25
N LEU A 122 2.61 3.69 -3.95
CA LEU A 122 3.66 4.47 -3.31
C LEU A 122 4.59 3.53 -2.53
N LEU A 123 5.88 3.65 -2.78
CA LEU A 123 6.91 3.04 -1.93
C LEU A 123 7.45 4.10 -0.98
N LEU A 124 7.34 3.82 0.31
CA LEU A 124 7.71 4.72 1.39
C LEU A 124 8.95 4.24 2.13
N ASP A 125 9.78 5.18 2.56
CA ASP A 125 10.87 4.92 3.50
C ASP A 125 10.35 4.78 4.95
N LYS A 126 11.29 4.57 5.89
CA LYS A 126 11.00 4.44 7.32
C LYS A 126 10.29 5.64 7.95
N ASP A 127 10.46 6.83 7.36
CA ASP A 127 9.86 8.08 7.82
C ASP A 127 8.54 8.36 7.06
N ASN A 128 7.99 7.35 6.37
CA ASN A 128 6.80 7.41 5.52
C ASN A 128 6.88 8.43 4.38
N ARG A 129 8.09 8.78 3.92
CA ARG A 129 8.28 9.68 2.78
C ARG A 129 8.20 8.89 1.49
N VAL A 130 7.55 9.46 0.48
CA VAL A 130 7.45 8.83 -0.84
C VAL A 130 8.82 8.81 -1.52
N VAL A 131 9.35 7.61 -1.75
CA VAL A 131 10.62 7.39 -2.46
C VAL A 131 10.38 7.04 -3.91
N LEU A 132 9.32 6.28 -4.18
CA LEU A 132 8.96 5.86 -5.54
C LEU A 132 7.46 5.85 -5.73
N VAL A 133 7.03 6.24 -6.93
CA VAL A 133 5.65 6.25 -7.37
C VAL A 133 5.54 5.35 -8.59
N GLY A 134 4.63 4.38 -8.56
CA GLY A 134 4.33 3.52 -9.70
C GLY A 134 4.08 2.08 -9.29
N ASN A 135 3.22 1.39 -10.04
CA ASN A 135 2.90 0.00 -9.81
C ASN A 135 4.05 -0.89 -10.31
N PRO A 136 4.78 -1.64 -9.43
CA PRO A 136 5.87 -2.52 -9.85
C PRO A 136 5.47 -3.57 -10.89
N LEU A 137 4.17 -3.89 -10.99
CA LEU A 137 3.61 -4.87 -11.92
C LEU A 137 3.31 -4.29 -13.32
N ALA A 138 3.50 -2.98 -13.53
CA ALA A 138 3.12 -2.31 -14.78
C ALA A 138 4.07 -2.61 -15.96
N SER A 139 5.35 -2.87 -15.68
CA SER A 139 6.36 -3.22 -16.69
C SER A 139 7.64 -3.76 -16.04
N ASP A 140 8.47 -4.45 -16.82
CA ASP A 140 9.79 -4.92 -16.37
C ASP A 140 10.69 -3.76 -15.91
N ALA A 141 10.65 -2.63 -16.61
CA ALA A 141 11.40 -1.44 -16.22
C ALA A 141 10.95 -0.89 -14.86
N MET A 142 9.64 -0.89 -14.59
CA MET A 142 9.09 -0.47 -13.31
C MET A 142 9.43 -1.47 -12.20
N TRP A 143 9.41 -2.77 -12.50
CA TRP A 143 9.86 -3.81 -11.58
C TRP A 143 11.33 -3.65 -11.19
N THR A 144 12.22 -3.46 -12.17
CA THR A 144 13.66 -3.25 -11.92
C THR A 144 13.89 -2.02 -11.05
N LEU A 145 13.22 -0.90 -11.35
CA LEU A 145 13.33 0.33 -10.55
C LEU A 145 12.79 0.14 -9.13
N PHE A 146 11.67 -0.56 -8.95
CA PHE A 146 11.15 -0.89 -7.63
C PHE A 146 12.15 -1.75 -6.84
N LYS A 147 12.68 -2.80 -7.44
CA LYS A 147 13.63 -3.71 -6.80
C LYS A 147 14.92 -3.01 -6.39
N SER A 148 15.54 -2.21 -7.28
CA SER A 148 16.75 -1.47 -6.93
C SER A 148 16.51 -0.45 -5.81
N THR A 149 15.37 0.24 -5.84
CA THR A 149 14.98 1.20 -4.80
C THR A 149 14.75 0.51 -3.45
N LEU A 150 14.08 -0.65 -3.46
CA LEU A 150 13.86 -1.45 -2.26
C LEU A 150 15.17 -1.98 -1.69
N ASP A 151 16.04 -2.57 -2.53
CA ASP A 151 17.32 -3.14 -2.12
C ASP A 151 18.26 -2.06 -1.56
N ASN A 152 18.24 -0.85 -2.12
CA ASN A 152 18.92 0.33 -1.57
C ASN A 152 18.44 0.64 -0.14
N MET A 153 17.13 0.76 0.08
CA MET A 153 16.60 1.07 1.40
C MET A 153 16.86 -0.06 2.42
N LEU A 154 16.77 -1.32 2.00
CA LEU A 154 17.10 -2.47 2.86
C LEU A 154 18.57 -2.47 3.29
N ALA A 155 19.48 -1.98 2.45
CA ALA A 155 20.90 -1.81 2.81
C ALA A 155 21.18 -0.58 3.71
N HIS A 156 20.17 0.27 3.95
CA HIS A 156 20.32 1.56 4.62
C HIS A 156 19.25 1.78 5.71
N ASP A 157 18.91 0.72 6.44
CA ASP A 157 17.98 0.76 7.58
C ASP A 157 16.62 1.41 7.24
N GLY A 158 16.11 1.14 6.04
CA GLY A 158 14.84 1.67 5.54
C GLY A 158 14.90 3.11 5.03
N VAL A 159 16.07 3.72 4.90
CA VAL A 159 16.26 5.07 4.33
C VAL A 159 16.70 4.98 2.88
N TYR A 160 16.10 5.76 1.99
CA TYR A 160 16.57 5.83 0.61
C TYR A 160 17.82 6.72 0.50
N VAL A 161 18.87 6.18 -0.13
CA VAL A 161 20.13 6.87 -0.38
C VAL A 161 20.32 6.98 -1.89
N PRO A 162 20.13 8.16 -2.49
CA PRO A 162 20.32 8.34 -3.93
C PRO A 162 21.75 7.98 -4.36
N GLU A 163 21.89 7.26 -5.46
CA GLU A 163 23.18 7.05 -6.11
C GLU A 163 23.72 8.41 -6.60
N LYS A 164 25.01 8.66 -6.35
CA LYS A 164 25.70 9.91 -6.71
C LYS A 164 26.03 9.98 -8.19
#